data_AF-A0A7C5KFF5-F1
#
_entry.id   AF-A0A7C5KFF5-F1
#
_cell.length_a   1.000
_cell.length_b   1.000
_cell.length_c   1.000
_cell.angle_alpha   90.00
_cell.angle_beta   90.00
_cell.angle_gamma   90.00
#
_symmetry.space_group_name_H-M   'P 1'
#
loop_
_entity.id
_entity.type
_entity.pdbx_description
1 polymer ?
#
loop_
_entity_poly.entity_id
_entity_poly.type
_entity_poly.pdbx_seq_one_letter_code
_entity_poly.pdbx_strand_id
1 'polypeptide(L)'
;HVVLADRALLGGRDVDQVTAFLRGGIGPDLLVLCYSTFYFLPLVLGAALLKRKDLAGTKELLLAVTFGFCASYLLYLAFPVLAPTRVLHFREPLEGGPVFHFLYRLLDGLELNKRDCFPSGHTWLTLTVLHLAWLRHRKAFFFLLPVGAGLILATVTLRFHYLVDVLAGALLYYPSMKAALWMDRRGGAWGGAPSRPVPARDVS
;
A
#
# COMPACT_ATOMS: atom_id res chain seq x y z
N HIS A 1 -14.34 8.15 16.68
CA HIS A 1 -12.95 8.54 17.01
C HIS A 1 -12.06 8.71 15.78
N VAL A 2 -11.96 7.73 14.86
CA VAL A 2 -11.12 7.85 13.64
C VAL A 2 -11.51 9.04 12.76
N VAL A 3 -12.81 9.25 12.46
CA VAL A 3 -13.29 10.40 11.67
C VAL A 3 -12.87 11.74 12.28
N LEU A 4 -12.89 11.88 13.60
CA LEU A 4 -12.49 13.11 14.28
C LEU A 4 -10.99 13.35 14.17
N ALA A 5 -10.19 12.29 14.34
CA ALA A 5 -8.75 12.35 14.15
C ALA A 5 -8.38 12.72 12.71
N ASP A 6 -9.09 12.15 11.73
CA ASP A 6 -8.89 12.44 10.31
C ASP A 6 -9.20 13.90 9.97
N ARG A 7 -10.36 14.39 10.42
CA ARG A 7 -10.73 15.80 10.27
C ARG A 7 -9.76 16.74 10.95
N ALA A 8 -9.26 16.40 12.15
CA ALA A 8 -8.28 17.21 12.86
C ALA A 8 -6.99 17.38 12.04
N LEU A 9 -6.51 16.32 11.37
CA LEU A 9 -5.34 16.41 10.48
C LEU A 9 -5.57 17.29 9.25
N LEU A 10 -6.82 17.44 8.80
CA LEU A 10 -7.20 18.15 7.58
C LEU A 10 -7.78 19.55 7.82
N GLY A 11 -7.67 20.07 9.05
CA GLY A 11 -8.19 21.38 9.43
C GLY A 11 -9.72 21.44 9.48
N GLY A 12 -10.37 20.35 9.92
CA GLY A 12 -11.81 20.22 10.05
C GLY A 12 -12.55 19.69 8.80
N ARG A 13 -11.82 19.42 7.72
CA ARG A 13 -12.36 18.92 6.45
C ARG A 13 -12.29 17.40 6.35
N ASP A 14 -13.15 16.81 5.52
CA ASP A 14 -13.02 15.40 5.13
C ASP A 14 -12.00 15.25 4.00
N VAL A 15 -11.24 14.15 3.97
CA VAL A 15 -10.24 13.88 2.91
C VAL A 15 -10.87 13.91 1.51
N ASP A 16 -12.15 13.57 1.45
CA ASP A 16 -13.00 13.65 0.27
C ASP A 16 -13.05 15.05 -0.36
N GLN A 17 -13.09 16.09 0.48
CA GLN A 17 -13.18 17.47 0.03
C GLN A 17 -11.84 17.96 -0.51
N VAL A 18 -10.73 17.47 0.06
CA VAL A 18 -9.37 17.84 -0.35
C VAL A 18 -9.02 17.22 -1.71
N THR A 19 -9.53 16.03 -2.00
CA THR A 19 -9.19 15.25 -3.20
C THR A 19 -10.25 15.34 -4.31
N ALA A 20 -11.30 16.13 -4.14
CA ALA A 20 -12.43 16.21 -5.07
C ALA A 20 -12.04 16.57 -6.51
N PHE A 21 -11.02 17.40 -6.69
CA PHE A 21 -10.53 17.81 -8.01
C PHE A 21 -10.01 16.64 -8.87
N LEU A 22 -9.65 15.52 -8.25
CA LEU A 22 -9.15 14.32 -8.94
C LEU A 22 -10.28 13.42 -9.47
N ARG A 23 -11.54 13.72 -9.15
CA ARG A 23 -12.70 12.90 -9.55
C ARG A 23 -13.44 13.43 -10.77
N GLY A 24 -12.94 14.48 -11.42
CA GLY A 24 -13.50 14.99 -12.68
C GLY A 24 -13.15 14.11 -13.89
N GLY A 25 -14.05 14.04 -14.86
CA GLY A 25 -13.81 13.37 -16.15
C GLY A 25 -13.44 11.89 -16.00
N ILE A 26 -12.28 11.49 -16.54
CA ILE A 26 -11.77 10.11 -16.49
C ILE A 26 -11.05 9.77 -15.18
N GLY A 27 -10.95 10.71 -14.23
CA GLY A 27 -10.19 10.56 -12.99
C GLY A 27 -10.57 9.31 -12.18
N PRO A 28 -11.86 9.05 -11.90
CA PRO A 28 -12.32 7.88 -11.15
C PRO A 28 -11.92 6.54 -11.80
N ASP A 29 -11.99 6.42 -13.13
CA ASP A 29 -11.53 5.23 -13.87
C ASP A 29 -10.03 5.00 -13.69
N LEU A 30 -9.22 6.06 -13.80
CA LEU A 30 -7.78 5.98 -13.58
C LEU A 30 -7.45 5.63 -12.12
N LEU A 31 -8.15 6.24 -11.17
CA LEU A 31 -7.93 5.98 -9.75
C LEU A 31 -8.27 4.53 -9.38
N VAL A 32 -9.36 3.96 -9.90
CA VAL A 32 -9.71 2.57 -9.59
C VAL A 32 -8.73 1.59 -10.24
N LEU A 33 -8.17 1.93 -11.40
CA LEU A 33 -7.12 1.16 -12.05
C LEU A 33 -5.83 1.20 -11.22
N CYS A 34 -5.44 2.38 -10.74
CA CYS A 34 -4.32 2.51 -9.82
C CYS A 34 -4.57 1.72 -8.54
N TYR A 35 -5.76 1.80 -7.96
CA TYR A 35 -6.15 1.06 -6.76
C TYR A 35 -6.02 -0.46 -6.97
N SER A 36 -6.53 -0.99 -8.09
CA SER A 36 -6.48 -2.43 -8.38
C SER A 36 -5.05 -2.95 -8.63
N THR A 37 -4.06 -2.08 -8.85
CA THR A 37 -2.66 -2.52 -8.99
C THR A 37 -2.08 -3.10 -7.70
N PHE A 38 -2.73 -2.91 -6.55
CA PHE A 38 -2.35 -3.47 -5.25
C PHE A 38 -1.94 -4.94 -5.30
N TYR A 39 -2.74 -5.76 -5.99
CA TYR A 39 -2.49 -7.20 -6.11
C TYR A 39 -1.25 -7.54 -6.95
N PHE A 40 -0.84 -6.63 -7.83
CA PHE A 40 0.21 -6.86 -8.81
C PHE A 40 1.56 -6.26 -8.41
N LEU A 41 1.60 -5.17 -7.62
CA LEU A 41 2.83 -4.50 -7.21
C LEU A 41 3.92 -5.44 -6.66
N PRO A 42 3.65 -6.26 -5.62
CA PRO A 42 4.67 -7.17 -5.09
C PRO A 42 5.03 -8.28 -6.10
N LEU A 43 4.10 -8.73 -6.93
CA LEU A 43 4.35 -9.75 -7.95
C LEU A 43 5.29 -9.23 -9.05
N VAL A 44 5.06 -8.00 -9.51
CA VAL A 44 5.89 -7.35 -10.52
C VAL A 44 7.31 -7.16 -10.00
N LEU A 45 7.47 -6.66 -8.77
CA LEU A 45 8.79 -6.52 -8.17
C LEU A 45 9.46 -7.88 -7.95
N GLY A 46 8.74 -8.85 -7.39
CA GLY A 46 9.25 -10.22 -7.17
C GLY A 46 9.73 -10.87 -8.47
N ALA A 47 8.94 -10.77 -9.55
CA ALA A 47 9.33 -11.26 -10.86
C ALA A 47 10.56 -10.52 -11.42
N ALA A 48 10.66 -9.21 -11.24
CA ALA A 48 11.83 -8.43 -11.66
C ALA A 48 13.11 -8.83 -10.90
N LEU A 49 13.01 -9.11 -9.60
CA LEU A 49 14.12 -9.58 -8.77
C LEU A 49 14.55 -11.01 -9.14
N LEU A 50 13.59 -11.91 -9.33
CA LEU A 50 13.84 -13.29 -9.78
C LEU A 50 14.50 -13.34 -11.16
N LYS A 51 14.05 -12.52 -12.12
CA LYS A 51 14.68 -12.41 -13.45
C LYS A 51 16.14 -11.98 -13.37
N ARG A 52 16.52 -11.22 -12.33
CA ARG A 52 17.91 -10.82 -12.06
C ARG A 52 18.66 -11.78 -11.15
N LYS A 53 18.04 -12.89 -10.74
CA LYS A 53 18.57 -13.86 -9.77
C LYS A 53 18.90 -13.23 -8.40
N ASP A 54 18.26 -12.12 -8.04
CA ASP A 54 18.36 -11.52 -6.70
C ASP A 54 17.43 -12.25 -5.72
N LEU A 55 17.86 -13.45 -5.32
CA LEU A 55 17.11 -14.31 -4.40
C LEU A 55 17.03 -13.70 -3.00
N ALA A 56 18.06 -12.97 -2.58
CA ALA A 56 18.07 -12.26 -1.30
C ALA A 56 16.99 -11.17 -1.27
N GLY A 57 16.92 -10.32 -2.30
CA GLY A 57 15.87 -9.31 -2.41
C GLY A 57 14.48 -9.91 -2.53
N THR A 58 14.34 -11.05 -3.22
CA THR A 58 13.06 -11.77 -3.32
C THR A 58 12.61 -12.31 -1.96
N LYS A 59 13.53 -12.89 -1.18
CA LYS A 59 13.27 -13.37 0.18
C LYS A 59 12.90 -12.21 1.11
N GLU A 60 13.63 -11.09 1.06
CA GLU A 60 13.30 -9.89 1.83
C GLU A 60 11.89 -9.38 1.52
N LEU A 61 11.51 -9.34 0.23
CA LEU A 61 10.16 -8.96 -0.18
C LEU A 61 9.11 -9.89 0.41
N LEU A 62 9.29 -11.22 0.28
CA LEU A 62 8.33 -12.20 0.79
C LEU A 62 8.19 -12.09 2.31
N LEU A 63 9.29 -11.95 3.05
CA LEU A 63 9.28 -11.82 4.50
C LEU A 63 8.60 -10.51 4.95
N ALA A 64 8.92 -9.38 4.31
CA ALA A 64 8.32 -8.09 4.64
C ALA A 64 6.82 -8.10 4.38
N VAL A 65 6.39 -8.64 3.24
CA VAL A 65 4.98 -8.76 2.85
C VAL A 65 4.23 -9.68 3.81
N THR A 66 4.80 -10.85 4.13
CA THR A 66 4.18 -11.81 5.05
C THR A 66 4.01 -11.21 6.44
N PHE A 67 5.08 -10.61 6.98
CA PHE A 67 5.02 -9.94 8.28
C PHE A 67 4.01 -8.79 8.29
N GLY A 68 4.02 -7.95 7.25
CA GLY A 68 3.12 -6.81 7.12
C GLY A 68 1.65 -7.24 7.12
N PHE A 69 1.31 -8.32 6.40
CA PHE A 69 -0.05 -8.88 6.43
C PHE A 69 -0.43 -9.47 7.79
N CYS A 70 0.48 -10.21 8.44
CA CYS A 70 0.24 -10.71 9.80
C CYS A 70 -0.02 -9.56 10.78
N ALA A 71 0.82 -8.52 10.75
CA ALA A 71 0.67 -7.37 11.61
C ALA A 71 -0.61 -6.58 11.30
N SER A 72 -0.95 -6.38 10.02
CA SER A 72 -2.20 -5.70 9.64
C SER A 72 -3.42 -6.47 10.10
N TYR A 73 -3.45 -7.80 9.95
CA TYR A 73 -4.60 -8.59 10.43
C TYR A 73 -4.77 -8.54 11.94
N LEU A 74 -3.68 -8.57 12.72
CA LEU A 74 -3.76 -8.36 14.17
C LEU A 74 -4.33 -6.97 14.52
N LEU A 75 -3.92 -5.94 13.78
CA LEU A 75 -4.43 -4.58 13.97
C LEU A 75 -5.88 -4.44 13.53
N TYR A 76 -6.34 -5.12 12.48
CA TYR A 76 -7.75 -5.15 12.05
C TYR A 76 -8.64 -5.79 13.12
N LEU A 77 -8.15 -6.83 13.79
CA LEU A 77 -8.86 -7.45 14.91
C LEU A 77 -8.91 -6.52 16.14
N ALA A 78 -7.82 -5.82 16.43
CA ALA A 78 -7.74 -4.89 17.55
C ALA A 78 -8.53 -3.59 17.31
N PHE A 79 -8.57 -3.11 16.07
CA PHE A 79 -9.16 -1.84 15.65
C PHE A 79 -10.04 -2.06 14.39
N PRO A 80 -11.25 -2.63 14.53
CA PRO A 80 -12.12 -2.94 13.40
C PRO A 80 -12.79 -1.67 12.85
N VAL A 81 -12.06 -0.93 12.01
CA VAL A 81 -12.49 0.35 11.43
C VAL A 81 -13.23 0.11 10.10
N LEU A 82 -14.37 0.77 9.93
CA LEU A 82 -15.14 0.79 8.69
C LEU A 82 -14.66 1.92 7.77
N ALA A 83 -14.59 1.65 6.47
CA ALA A 83 -14.21 2.62 5.45
C ALA A 83 -15.17 3.85 5.37
N PRO A 84 -14.67 5.02 4.93
CA PRO A 84 -15.50 6.22 4.74
C PRO A 84 -16.75 5.98 3.88
N THR A 85 -16.66 5.21 2.79
CA THR A 85 -17.79 4.82 1.92
C THR A 85 -18.97 4.17 2.64
N ARG A 86 -18.76 3.59 3.83
CA ARG A 86 -19.79 2.86 4.58
C ARG A 86 -20.39 3.68 5.73
N VAL A 87 -19.66 4.68 6.22
CA VAL A 87 -20.01 5.42 7.45
C VAL A 87 -20.42 6.86 7.16
N LEU A 88 -19.79 7.49 6.17
CA LEU A 88 -20.01 8.90 5.88
C LEU A 88 -21.03 9.08 4.76
N HIS A 89 -21.87 10.11 4.90
CA HIS A 89 -22.74 10.58 3.85
C HIS A 89 -22.04 11.67 3.05
N PHE A 90 -21.77 11.39 1.79
CA PHE A 90 -21.14 12.34 0.87
C PHE A 90 -22.20 13.06 0.06
N ARG A 91 -22.03 14.38 -0.12
CA ARG A 91 -22.96 15.21 -0.91
C ARG A 91 -22.97 14.82 -2.39
N GLU A 92 -21.81 14.47 -2.92
CA GLU A 92 -21.65 14.04 -4.31
C GLU A 92 -21.34 12.54 -4.35
N PRO A 93 -22.08 11.76 -5.16
CA PRO A 93 -21.76 10.35 -5.36
C PRO A 93 -20.40 10.18 -6.04
N LEU A 94 -19.77 9.01 -5.87
CA LEU A 94 -18.64 8.63 -6.70
C LEU A 94 -19.18 8.24 -8.08
N GLU A 95 -19.13 9.17 -9.02
CA GLU A 95 -19.43 8.91 -10.41
C GLU A 95 -18.15 8.60 -11.16
N GLY A 96 -18.19 7.62 -12.05
CA GLY A 96 -17.06 7.24 -12.89
C GLY A 96 -17.55 6.60 -14.18
N GLY A 97 -16.63 6.35 -15.09
CA GLY A 97 -16.91 5.68 -16.36
C GLY A 97 -17.12 4.16 -16.21
N PRO A 98 -17.17 3.46 -17.36
CA PRO A 98 -17.41 2.02 -17.39
C PRO A 98 -16.35 1.21 -16.63
N VAL A 99 -15.09 1.63 -16.67
CA VAL A 99 -14.00 0.91 -15.99
C VAL A 99 -14.15 1.06 -14.49
N PHE A 100 -14.47 2.28 -14.02
CA PHE A 100 -14.81 2.52 -12.63
C PHE A 100 -15.93 1.59 -12.16
N HIS A 101 -17.08 1.59 -12.83
CA HIS A 101 -18.22 0.78 -12.41
C HIS A 101 -17.97 -0.73 -12.47
N PHE A 102 -17.18 -1.21 -13.44
CA PHE A 102 -16.80 -2.62 -13.51
C PHE A 102 -15.90 -3.01 -12.33
N LEU A 103 -14.77 -2.31 -12.17
CA LEU A 103 -13.79 -2.66 -11.15
C LEU A 103 -14.30 -2.39 -9.75
N TYR A 104 -15.02 -1.29 -9.52
CA TYR A 104 -15.59 -0.98 -8.21
C TYR A 104 -16.55 -2.07 -7.75
N ARG A 105 -17.46 -2.54 -8.62
CA ARG A 105 -18.38 -3.64 -8.29
C ARG A 105 -17.67 -4.98 -8.12
N LEU A 106 -16.67 -5.26 -8.95
CA LEU A 106 -15.86 -6.46 -8.80
C LEU A 106 -15.14 -6.49 -7.45
N LEU A 107 -14.49 -5.38 -7.08
CA LEU A 107 -13.76 -5.25 -5.82
C LEU A 107 -14.71 -5.34 -4.61
N ASP A 108 -15.85 -4.64 -4.65
CA ASP A 108 -16.88 -4.70 -3.59
C ASP A 108 -17.44 -6.12 -3.41
N GLY A 109 -17.60 -6.87 -4.51
CA GLY A 109 -18.07 -8.26 -4.48
C GLY A 109 -17.02 -9.26 -3.96
N LEU A 110 -15.73 -8.95 -4.10
CA LEU A 110 -14.62 -9.77 -3.58
C LEU A 110 -14.28 -9.42 -2.11
N GLU A 111 -14.74 -8.29 -1.61
CA GLU A 111 -14.49 -7.81 -0.25
C GLU A 111 -15.32 -8.59 0.77
N LEU A 112 -14.76 -9.70 1.28
CA LEU A 112 -15.40 -10.56 2.27
C LEU A 112 -15.47 -9.93 3.67
N ASN A 113 -14.53 -9.04 4.02
CA ASN A 113 -14.45 -8.39 5.32
C ASN A 113 -14.45 -6.87 5.12
N LYS A 114 -15.42 -6.18 5.76
CA LYS A 114 -15.64 -4.74 5.56
C LYS A 114 -15.06 -3.87 6.67
N ARG A 115 -14.38 -4.47 7.66
CA ARG A 115 -13.86 -3.83 8.89
C ARG A 115 -12.33 -3.85 8.98
N ASP A 116 -11.66 -3.83 7.84
CA ASP A 116 -10.21 -3.97 7.69
C ASP A 116 -9.53 -2.67 7.20
N CYS A 117 -10.10 -1.52 7.57
CA CYS A 117 -9.64 -0.23 7.07
C CYS A 117 -8.35 0.29 7.73
N PHE A 118 -8.11 -0.01 9.02
CA PHE A 118 -6.98 0.55 9.78
C PHE A 118 -6.01 -0.54 10.26
N PRO A 119 -4.70 -0.50 9.92
CA PRO A 119 -4.00 0.48 9.08
C PRO A 119 -4.13 0.18 7.58
N SER A 120 -3.86 1.15 6.71
CA SER A 120 -3.99 0.95 5.26
C SER A 120 -3.03 -0.12 4.72
N GLY A 121 -3.60 -1.27 4.35
CA GLY A 121 -2.91 -2.39 3.67
C GLY A 121 -2.20 -1.95 2.40
N HIS A 122 -2.94 -1.21 1.58
CA HIS A 122 -2.52 -0.58 0.34
C HIS A 122 -1.26 0.27 0.50
N THR A 123 -1.19 1.04 1.59
CA THR A 123 -0.09 1.98 1.82
C THR A 123 1.17 1.26 2.27
N TRP A 124 1.11 0.41 3.30
CA TRP A 124 2.32 -0.24 3.83
C TRP A 124 2.94 -1.18 2.78
N LEU A 125 2.11 -1.90 2.01
CA LEU A 125 2.59 -2.81 0.97
C LEU A 125 3.27 -2.04 -0.16
N THR A 126 2.62 -0.98 -0.64
CA THR A 126 3.17 -0.12 -1.71
C THR A 126 4.50 0.48 -1.30
N LEU A 127 4.61 1.02 -0.08
CA LEU A 127 5.85 1.58 0.42
C LEU A 127 6.95 0.53 0.59
N THR A 128 6.60 -0.68 1.04
CA THR A 128 7.52 -1.83 1.10
C THR A 128 8.09 -2.16 -0.28
N VAL A 129 7.21 -2.27 -1.28
CA VAL A 129 7.60 -2.54 -2.68
C VAL A 129 8.48 -1.43 -3.22
N LEU A 130 8.10 -0.16 -3.05
CA LEU A 130 8.89 0.98 -3.54
C LEU A 130 10.25 1.07 -2.84
N HIS A 131 10.31 0.85 -1.53
CA HIS A 131 11.56 0.85 -0.77
C HIS A 131 12.49 -0.25 -1.29
N LEU A 132 12.02 -1.49 -1.41
CA LEU A 132 12.85 -2.59 -1.92
C LEU A 132 13.26 -2.39 -3.39
N ALA A 133 12.35 -1.89 -4.23
CA ALA A 133 12.67 -1.54 -5.60
C ALA A 133 13.77 -0.47 -5.67
N TRP A 134 13.74 0.53 -4.80
CA TRP A 134 14.79 1.55 -4.71
C TRP A 134 16.13 0.92 -4.32
N LEU A 135 16.15 0.01 -3.34
CA LEU A 135 17.39 -0.62 -2.89
C LEU A 135 17.98 -1.59 -3.92
N ARG A 136 17.13 -2.40 -4.58
CA ARG A 136 17.57 -3.55 -5.39
C ARG A 136 17.43 -3.37 -6.90
N HIS A 137 16.46 -2.55 -7.35
CA HIS A 137 16.10 -2.46 -8.76
C HIS A 137 15.59 -1.08 -9.19
N ARG A 138 16.50 -0.09 -9.32
CA ARG A 138 16.17 1.31 -9.64
C ARG A 138 15.25 1.51 -10.86
N LYS A 139 15.43 0.76 -11.94
CA LYS A 139 14.54 0.85 -13.10
C LYS A 139 13.08 0.44 -12.76
N ALA A 140 12.92 -0.55 -11.89
CA ALA A 140 11.60 -1.00 -11.45
C ALA A 140 11.02 0.01 -10.46
N PHE A 141 11.85 0.64 -9.62
CA PHE A 141 11.39 1.74 -8.77
C PHE A 141 10.76 2.88 -9.58
N PHE A 142 11.45 3.40 -10.59
CA PHE A 142 10.90 4.51 -11.38
C PHE A 142 9.64 4.12 -12.18
N PHE A 143 9.52 2.85 -12.56
CA PHE A 143 8.31 2.32 -13.18
C PHE A 143 7.14 2.19 -12.18
N LEU A 144 7.42 1.65 -10.99
CA LEU A 144 6.42 1.39 -9.96
C LEU A 144 6.02 2.64 -9.18
N LEU A 145 6.88 3.66 -9.10
CA LEU A 145 6.65 4.89 -8.35
C LEU A 145 5.36 5.63 -8.74
N PRO A 146 5.12 5.99 -10.03
CA PRO A 146 3.89 6.66 -10.40
C PRO A 146 2.64 5.81 -10.13
N VAL A 147 2.74 4.49 -10.33
CA VAL A 147 1.64 3.55 -10.07
C VAL A 147 1.35 3.46 -8.57
N GLY A 148 2.38 3.33 -7.73
CA GLY A 148 2.25 3.25 -6.28
C GLY A 148 1.77 4.57 -5.67
N ALA A 149 2.24 5.71 -6.17
CA ALA A 149 1.74 7.02 -5.76
C ALA A 149 0.26 7.19 -6.13
N GLY A 150 -0.14 6.80 -7.35
CA GLY A 150 -1.53 6.78 -7.78
C GLY A 150 -2.41 5.86 -6.94
N LEU A 151 -1.90 4.68 -6.55
CA LEU A 151 -2.59 3.73 -5.68
C LEU A 151 -2.85 4.34 -4.30
N ILE A 152 -1.84 4.92 -3.64
CA ILE A 152 -1.99 5.57 -2.32
C ILE A 152 -2.96 6.75 -2.42
N LEU A 153 -2.92 7.51 -3.52
CA LEU A 153 -3.87 8.60 -3.72
C LEU A 153 -5.31 8.09 -3.94
N ALA A 154 -5.46 6.97 -4.65
CA ALA A 154 -6.75 6.35 -4.90
C ALA A 154 -7.43 5.84 -3.63
N THR A 155 -6.68 5.36 -2.64
CA THR A 155 -7.26 4.86 -1.38
C THR A 155 -8.09 5.94 -0.66
N VAL A 156 -7.60 7.17 -0.62
CA VAL A 156 -8.31 8.30 0.01
C VAL A 156 -9.31 8.95 -0.94
N THR A 157 -8.97 9.10 -2.22
CA THR A 157 -9.80 9.82 -3.20
C THR A 157 -11.07 9.06 -3.54
N LEU A 158 -10.98 7.73 -3.60
CA LEU A 158 -12.13 6.84 -3.77
C LEU A 158 -12.82 6.48 -2.44
N ARG A 159 -12.46 7.17 -1.36
CA ARG A 159 -13.11 7.08 -0.05
C ARG A 159 -12.97 5.70 0.62
N PHE A 160 -11.97 4.90 0.24
CA PHE A 160 -11.71 3.59 0.83
C PHE A 160 -10.95 3.66 2.16
N HIS A 161 -10.15 4.71 2.37
CA HIS A 161 -9.38 4.92 3.59
C HIS A 161 -9.46 6.37 4.08
N TYR A 162 -9.35 6.55 5.39
CA TYR A 162 -9.02 7.82 6.01
C TYR A 162 -7.52 8.13 5.82
N LEU A 163 -7.13 9.40 5.89
CA LEU A 163 -5.72 9.79 5.89
C LEU A 163 -4.98 9.20 7.09
N VAL A 164 -5.63 9.10 8.26
CA VAL A 164 -5.06 8.42 9.45
C VAL A 164 -4.66 6.98 9.14
N ASP A 165 -5.46 6.25 8.35
CA ASP A 165 -5.16 4.86 7.99
C ASP A 165 -3.92 4.78 7.09
N VAL A 166 -3.79 5.74 6.15
CA VAL A 166 -2.62 5.87 5.26
C VAL A 166 -1.36 6.17 6.07
N LEU A 167 -1.43 7.11 7.02
CA LEU A 167 -0.31 7.43 7.90
C LEU A 167 0.10 6.24 8.78
N ALA A 168 -0.87 5.50 9.30
CA ALA A 168 -0.59 4.28 10.07
C ALA A 168 0.00 3.17 9.19
N GLY A 169 -0.44 3.03 7.94
CA GLY A 169 0.19 2.14 6.96
C GLY A 169 1.63 2.56 6.64
N ALA A 170 1.88 3.85 6.48
CA ALA A 170 3.24 4.38 6.32
C ALA A 170 4.11 4.11 7.57
N LEU A 171 3.54 4.13 8.77
CA LEU A 171 4.29 3.72 9.96
C LEU A 171 4.55 2.21 9.97
N LEU A 172 3.58 1.38 9.57
CA LEU A 172 3.67 -0.09 9.58
C LEU A 172 4.67 -0.65 8.56
N TYR A 173 4.96 0.06 7.47
CA TYR A 173 5.97 -0.39 6.49
C TYR A 173 7.34 -0.57 7.17
N TYR A 174 7.72 0.33 8.08
CA TYR A 174 9.03 0.34 8.72
C TYR A 174 9.34 -0.91 9.56
N PRO A 175 8.50 -1.33 10.54
CA PRO A 175 8.72 -2.58 11.26
C PRO A 175 8.65 -3.80 10.32
N SER A 176 7.85 -3.76 9.25
CA SER A 176 7.80 -4.85 8.27
C SER A 176 9.14 -5.04 7.55
N MET A 177 9.77 -3.94 7.13
CA MET A 177 11.12 -3.94 6.55
C MET A 177 12.18 -4.37 7.56
N LYS A 178 12.11 -3.90 8.81
CA LYS A 178 13.04 -4.32 9.87
C LYS A 178 12.90 -5.80 10.21
N ALA A 179 11.69 -6.30 10.28
CA ALA A 179 11.40 -7.71 10.53
C ALA A 179 12.00 -8.58 9.43
N ALA A 180 11.81 -8.21 8.16
CA ALA A 180 12.41 -8.91 7.04
C ALA A 180 13.95 -8.99 7.13
N LEU A 181 14.61 -7.86 7.38
CA LEU A 181 16.07 -7.80 7.53
C LEU A 181 16.57 -8.56 8.78
N TRP A 182 15.78 -8.60 9.85
CA TRP A 182 16.11 -9.34 11.07
C TRP A 182 15.93 -10.84 10.88
N MET A 183 14.83 -11.26 10.24
CA MET A 183 14.54 -12.65 9.92
C MET A 183 15.54 -13.20 8.90
N ASP A 184 15.97 -12.39 7.93
CA ASP A 184 16.98 -12.81 6.97
C ASP A 184 18.34 -13.05 7.65
N ARG A 185 18.77 -12.11 8.52
CA ARG A 185 20.00 -12.24 9.32
C ARG A 185 20.01 -13.46 10.25
N ARG A 186 18.85 -13.85 10.78
CA ARG A 186 18.72 -15.06 11.63
C ARG A 186 18.49 -16.34 10.82
N GLY A 187 17.86 -16.22 9.66
CA GLY A 187 17.55 -17.29 8.72
C GLY A 187 18.75 -17.73 7.87
N GLY A 188 19.93 -17.12 8.05
CA GLY A 188 21.21 -17.57 7.47
C GLY A 188 21.61 -19.01 7.87
N ALA A 189 20.85 -19.67 8.73
CA ALA A 189 20.97 -21.09 9.05
C ALA A 189 20.25 -22.04 8.07
N TRP A 190 19.41 -21.54 7.15
CA TRP A 190 18.60 -22.37 6.23
C TRP A 190 18.98 -22.24 4.75
N GLY A 191 20.24 -21.90 4.45
CA GLY A 191 20.78 -22.03 3.10
C GLY A 191 21.97 -21.12 2.79
N GLY A 192 23.17 -21.71 2.82
CA GLY A 192 24.35 -21.34 2.01
C GLY A 192 24.73 -19.86 1.82
N ALA A 193 25.83 -19.49 2.49
CA ALA A 193 26.71 -18.33 2.29
C ALA A 193 26.16 -16.92 2.62
N PRO A 194 26.90 -16.12 3.42
CA PRO A 194 26.50 -14.77 3.78
C PRO A 194 26.48 -13.84 2.56
N SER A 195 25.36 -13.15 2.36
CA SER A 195 25.25 -12.06 1.39
C SER A 195 26.22 -10.93 1.75
N ARG A 196 27.06 -10.52 0.79
CA ARG A 196 27.98 -9.37 0.94
C ARG A 196 27.20 -8.11 1.35
N PRO A 197 27.75 -7.28 2.25
CA PRO A 197 27.13 -6.03 2.64
C PRO A 197 27.01 -5.09 1.44
N VAL A 198 25.91 -4.33 1.40
CA VAL A 198 25.72 -3.21 0.46
C VAL A 198 26.85 -2.21 0.70
N PRO A 199 27.66 -1.85 -0.31
CA PRO A 199 28.72 -0.87 -0.12
C PRO A 199 28.10 0.47 0.26
N ALA A 200 28.60 1.05 1.35
CA ALA A 200 28.35 2.44 1.67
C ALA A 200 28.80 3.27 0.45
N ARG A 201 27.90 4.08 -0.10
CA ARG A 201 28.31 5.10 -1.06
C ARG A 201 29.11 6.12 -0.27
N ASP A 202 30.42 6.13 -0.45
CA ASP A 202 31.24 7.29 -0.10
C ASP A 202 30.65 8.49 -0.83
N VAL A 203 30.15 9.43 -0.04
CA VAL A 203 29.86 10.78 -0.50
C VAL A 203 31.19 11.52 -0.40
N SER A 204 31.92 11.56 -1.51
CA SER A 204 33.00 12.50 -1.75
C SER A 204 32.59 13.53 -2.79
#